data_AF-A0A2D5HJV8-F1
#
_entry.id   AF-A0A2D5HJV8-F1
#
_cell.length_a   1.000
_cell.length_b   1.000
_cell.length_c   1.000
_cell.angle_alpha   90.00
_cell.angle_beta   90.00
_cell.angle_gamma   90.00
#
_symmetry.space_group_name_H-M   'P 1'
#
loop_
_entity.id
_entity.type
_entity.pdbx_description
1 polymer ?
#
loop_
_entity_poly.entity_id
_entity_poly.type
_entity_poly.pdbx_seq_one_letter_code
_entity_poly.pdbx_strand_id
1 'polypeptide(L)'
;MNLKIVVSLLLLFPFQVLAEGRMYTGSSEGHCTEWSNKLLKWPQTSVGREASKCRTRAKKYSDGPVTCRLKKVSIDKETGMKMCLYYRQGRNVSDKTVSISPSLKCQRSFDCKRY
;
A
#
# COMPACT_ATOMS: atom_id res chain seq x y z
N MET A 1 -4.67 20.22 53.18
CA MET A 1 -5.15 19.78 51.85
C MET A 1 -5.13 18.26 51.83
N ASN A 2 -6.29 17.60 51.71
CA ASN A 2 -6.39 16.15 51.90
C ASN A 2 -5.63 15.39 50.79
N LEU A 3 -4.75 14.46 51.18
CA LEU A 3 -3.93 13.66 50.26
C LEU A 3 -4.77 12.98 49.16
N LYS A 4 -5.99 12.55 49.49
CA LYS A 4 -6.95 11.97 48.54
C LYS A 4 -7.37 12.93 47.42
N ILE A 5 -7.50 14.22 47.74
CA ILE A 5 -7.88 15.26 46.77
C ILE A 5 -6.71 15.54 45.82
N VAL A 6 -5.47 15.54 46.33
CA VAL A 6 -4.26 15.73 45.51
C VAL A 6 -4.07 14.57 44.54
N VAL A 7 -4.25 13.33 44.98
CA VAL A 7 -4.16 12.13 44.11
C VAL A 7 -5.26 12.14 43.05
N SER A 8 -6.48 12.54 43.40
CA SER A 8 -7.60 12.63 42.45
C SER A 8 -7.38 13.71 41.39
N LEU A 9 -6.71 14.80 41.73
CA LEU A 9 -6.40 15.89 40.78
C LEU A 9 -5.29 15.49 39.80
N LEU A 10 -4.35 14.65 40.23
CA LEU A 10 -3.22 14.19 39.41
C LEU A 10 -3.66 13.29 38.24
N LEU A 11 -4.76 12.54 38.41
CA LEU A 11 -5.30 11.61 37.40
C LEU A 11 -6.06 12.30 36.26
N LEU A 12 -6.35 13.61 36.38
CA LEU A 12 -7.07 14.38 35.36
C LEU A 12 -6.14 15.04 34.34
N PHE A 13 -4.82 14.93 34.50
CA PHE A 13 -3.88 15.46 33.52
C PHE A 13 -3.76 14.52 32.32
N PRO A 14 -4.04 14.99 31.09
CA PRO A 14 -3.94 14.16 29.89
C PRO A 14 -2.46 13.84 29.61
N PHE A 15 -2.06 12.60 29.88
CA PHE A 15 -0.78 12.09 29.42
C PHE A 15 -0.78 12.04 27.90
N GLN A 16 0.11 12.79 27.27
CA GLN A 16 0.34 12.74 25.83
C GLN A 16 0.94 11.37 25.49
N VAL A 17 0.11 10.44 25.01
CA VAL A 17 0.59 9.16 24.48
C VAL A 17 1.16 9.41 23.10
N LEU A 18 2.47 9.64 23.03
CA LEU A 18 3.20 9.72 21.77
C LEU A 18 3.39 8.30 21.22
N ALA A 19 2.39 7.83 20.46
CA ALA A 19 2.57 6.65 19.64
C ALA A 19 3.47 7.02 18.45
N GLU A 20 4.78 6.77 18.58
CA GLU A 20 5.67 6.74 17.43
C GLU A 20 5.26 5.57 16.53
N GLY A 21 4.36 5.84 15.58
CA GLY A 21 4.07 4.95 14.48
C GLY A 21 5.31 4.80 13.62
N ARG A 22 6.19 3.83 13.95
CA ARG A 22 7.32 3.47 13.11
C ARG A 22 6.78 2.90 11.80
N MET A 23 6.76 3.74 10.78
CA MET A 23 6.50 3.32 9.41
C MET A 23 7.76 2.64 8.91
N TYR A 24 7.77 1.31 8.91
CA TYR A 24 8.83 0.56 8.24
C TYR A 24 8.65 0.76 6.73
N THR A 25 9.40 1.69 6.14
CA THR A 25 9.67 1.64 4.71
C THR A 25 10.45 0.36 4.50
N GLY A 26 9.78 -0.71 4.07
CA GLY A 26 10.42 -1.99 3.86
C GLY A 26 11.70 -1.81 3.04
N SER A 27 12.74 -2.57 3.38
CA SER A 27 13.97 -2.67 2.58
C SER A 27 13.63 -2.78 1.09
N SER A 28 14.54 -2.37 0.20
CA SER A 28 14.35 -2.45 -1.26
C SER A 28 13.84 -3.81 -1.78
N GLU A 29 14.04 -4.87 -0.99
CA GLU A 29 13.59 -6.24 -1.20
C GLU A 29 12.18 -6.52 -0.64
N GLY A 30 11.36 -7.25 -1.40
CA GLY A 30 10.05 -7.72 -0.94
C GLY A 30 10.12 -8.61 0.31
N HIS A 31 9.00 -8.71 1.04
CA HIS A 31 8.91 -9.58 2.22
C HIS A 31 9.19 -11.05 1.88
N CYS A 32 9.74 -11.79 2.84
CA CYS A 32 9.98 -13.22 2.66
C CYS A 32 8.66 -13.99 2.76
N THR A 33 8.32 -14.79 1.74
CA THR A 33 7.14 -15.65 1.75
C THR A 33 7.46 -17.05 2.24
N GLU A 34 8.71 -17.50 2.10
CA GLU A 34 9.15 -18.82 2.54
C GLU A 34 10.54 -18.74 3.17
N TRP A 35 10.63 -19.11 4.45
CA TRP A 35 11.89 -19.20 5.18
C TRP A 35 12.51 -20.60 5.03
N SER A 36 13.83 -20.67 4.96
CA SER A 36 14.55 -21.96 4.90
C SER A 36 14.45 -22.70 6.23
N ASN A 37 13.97 -23.95 6.19
CA ASN A 37 13.95 -24.87 7.34
C ASN A 37 15.24 -25.70 7.48
N LYS A 38 16.25 -25.49 6.62
CA LYS A 38 17.52 -26.23 6.69
C LYS A 38 18.37 -25.72 7.86
N LEU A 39 18.92 -26.65 8.62
CA LEU A 39 19.98 -26.38 9.59
C LEU A 39 21.20 -25.85 8.82
N LEU A 40 21.66 -24.65 9.18
CA LEU A 40 22.77 -23.94 8.55
C LEU A 40 24.13 -24.61 8.83
N LYS A 41 24.30 -25.25 9.99
CA LYS A 41 25.53 -25.94 10.37
C LYS A 41 25.28 -26.99 11.45
N TRP A 42 25.76 -28.22 11.28
CA TRP A 42 25.73 -29.20 12.36
C TRP A 42 26.90 -28.97 13.35
N PRO A 43 26.69 -29.08 14.67
CA PRO A 43 25.44 -29.25 15.40
C PRO A 43 24.76 -27.89 15.64
N GLN A 44 23.55 -27.69 15.12
CA GLN A 44 22.78 -26.46 15.39
C GLN A 44 21.72 -26.73 16.45
N THR A 45 21.79 -26.01 17.56
CA THR A 45 20.69 -25.92 18.52
C THR A 45 19.58 -25.07 17.91
N SER A 46 18.38 -25.61 17.88
CA SER A 46 17.15 -25.11 17.24
C SER A 46 16.58 -23.78 17.80
N VAL A 47 17.39 -22.95 18.47
CA VAL A 47 16.92 -21.79 19.23
C VAL A 47 17.79 -20.55 19.01
N GLY A 48 17.48 -19.81 17.94
CA GLY A 48 17.26 -18.36 18.06
C GLY A 48 18.44 -17.39 17.98
N ARG A 49 19.69 -17.81 17.75
CA ARG A 49 20.82 -16.85 17.59
C ARG A 49 21.17 -16.48 16.15
N GLU A 50 20.90 -17.34 15.16
CA GLU A 50 21.23 -17.07 13.76
C GLU A 50 20.01 -16.57 12.97
N ALA A 51 20.22 -15.59 12.10
CA ALA A 51 19.19 -15.07 11.23
C ALA A 51 18.77 -16.14 10.20
N SER A 52 17.48 -16.47 10.19
CA SER A 52 16.89 -17.39 9.22
C SER A 52 17.15 -16.91 7.79
N LYS A 53 17.63 -17.78 6.90
CA LYS A 53 17.81 -17.43 5.48
C LYS A 53 16.45 -17.45 4.78
N CYS A 54 16.12 -16.37 4.07
CA CYS A 54 14.94 -16.34 3.21
C CYS A 54 15.16 -17.20 1.96
N ARG A 55 14.23 -18.10 1.65
CA ARG A 55 14.29 -18.96 0.46
C ARG A 55 13.55 -18.34 -0.72
N THR A 56 12.32 -17.89 -0.48
CA THR A 56 11.47 -17.29 -1.51
C THR A 56 10.99 -15.93 -1.04
N ARG A 57 11.22 -14.89 -1.86
CA ARG A 57 10.74 -13.53 -1.61
C ARG A 57 9.54 -13.21 -2.49
N ALA A 58 8.62 -12.43 -1.95
CA ALA A 58 7.50 -11.91 -2.73
C ALA A 58 8.02 -11.07 -3.90
N LYS A 59 7.41 -11.27 -5.09
CA LYS A 59 7.69 -10.41 -6.25
C LYS A 59 7.20 -9.00 -5.94
N LYS A 60 8.10 -8.01 -6.01
CA LYS A 60 7.72 -6.60 -5.82
C LYS A 60 6.70 -6.19 -6.87
N TYR A 61 5.71 -5.39 -6.49
CA TYR A 61 4.98 -4.60 -7.47
C TYR A 61 5.97 -3.69 -8.19
N SER A 62 5.86 -3.54 -9.51
CA SER A 62 6.76 -2.62 -10.21
C SER A 62 6.52 -1.19 -9.71
N ASP A 63 7.57 -0.51 -9.27
CA ASP A 63 7.49 0.91 -8.87
C ASP A 63 7.44 1.84 -10.09
N GLY A 64 7.62 1.30 -11.29
CA GLY A 64 7.57 2.05 -12.53
C GLY A 64 6.19 2.65 -12.80
N PRO A 65 6.13 3.73 -13.62
CA PRO A 65 4.88 4.37 -14.00
C PRO A 65 3.97 3.37 -14.70
N VAL A 66 2.67 3.43 -14.37
CA VAL A 66 1.64 2.63 -15.03
C VAL A 66 0.95 3.49 -16.07
N THR A 67 1.01 3.09 -17.33
CA THR A 67 0.31 3.79 -18.39
C THR A 67 -1.13 3.27 -18.53
N CYS A 68 -2.08 4.19 -18.56
CA CYS A 68 -3.47 3.94 -18.90
C CYS A 68 -3.70 4.23 -20.39
N ARG A 69 -4.37 3.33 -21.11
CA ARG A 69 -4.69 3.48 -22.54
C ARG A 69 -6.19 3.50 -22.77
N LEU A 70 -6.66 4.40 -23.63
CA LEU A 70 -8.08 4.53 -23.93
C LEU A 70 -8.60 3.24 -24.58
N LYS A 71 -9.66 2.68 -24.01
CA LYS A 71 -10.32 1.46 -24.47
C LYS A 71 -11.64 1.77 -25.16
N LYS A 72 -12.49 2.59 -24.53
CA LYS A 72 -13.81 2.97 -25.07
C LYS A 72 -14.19 4.37 -24.64
N VAL A 73 -14.94 5.05 -25.49
CA VAL A 73 -15.63 6.30 -25.16
C VAL A 73 -17.13 6.01 -25.18
N SER A 74 -17.80 6.30 -24.07
CA SER A 74 -19.26 6.23 -23.94
C SER A 74 -19.78 7.62 -23.64
N ILE A 75 -21.01 7.92 -24.04
CA ILE A 75 -21.70 9.16 -23.65
C ILE A 75 -22.79 8.76 -22.68
N ASP A 76 -22.79 9.39 -21.51
CA ASP A 76 -23.87 9.21 -20.55
C ASP A 76 -25.11 9.96 -21.04
N LYS A 77 -26.24 9.25 -21.10
CA LYS A 77 -27.50 9.78 -21.65
C LYS A 77 -28.17 10.76 -20.70
N GLU A 78 -27.92 10.64 -19.40
CA GLU A 78 -28.56 11.48 -18.39
C GLU A 78 -27.82 12.80 -18.20
N THR A 79 -26.49 12.75 -18.15
CA THR A 79 -25.65 13.93 -17.88
C THR A 79 -25.07 14.57 -19.14
N GLY A 80 -25.13 13.89 -20.29
CA GLY A 80 -24.46 14.30 -21.52
C GLY A 80 -22.92 14.24 -21.43
N MET A 81 -22.36 13.79 -20.30
CA MET A 81 -20.93 13.74 -20.08
C MET A 81 -20.30 12.60 -20.87
N LYS A 82 -19.07 12.82 -21.34
CA LYS A 82 -18.27 11.78 -21.99
C LYS A 82 -17.57 10.94 -20.92
N MET A 83 -17.80 9.64 -20.95
CA MET A 83 -17.18 8.64 -20.09
C MET A 83 -16.06 7.95 -20.87
N CYS A 84 -14.82 8.28 -20.54
CA CYS A 84 -13.63 7.69 -21.12
C CYS A 84 -13.22 6.47 -20.27
N LEU A 85 -13.29 5.26 -20.83
CA LEU A 85 -12.88 4.02 -20.18
C LEU A 85 -11.45 3.68 -20.59
N TYR A 86 -10.56 3.52 -19.62
CA TYR A 86 -9.15 3.26 -19.82
C TYR A 86 -8.74 1.89 -19.29
N TYR A 87 -8.00 1.14 -20.10
CA TYR A 87 -7.32 -0.08 -19.68
C TYR A 87 -6.03 0.27 -18.94
N ARG A 88 -5.87 -0.26 -17.72
CA ARG A 88 -4.65 -0.13 -16.91
C ARG A 88 -3.66 -1.22 -17.26
N GLN A 89 -2.41 -0.86 -17.50
CA GLN A 89 -1.35 -1.86 -17.66
C GLN A 89 -1.02 -2.52 -16.31
N GLY A 90 -1.05 -3.85 -16.26
CA GLY A 90 -0.69 -4.61 -15.06
C GLY A 90 -1.45 -5.93 -14.94
N ARG A 91 -1.06 -6.75 -13.95
CA ARG A 91 -1.78 -7.99 -13.61
C ARG A 91 -2.83 -7.69 -12.55
N ASN A 92 -4.06 -8.17 -12.75
CA ASN A 92 -5.20 -8.01 -11.84
C ASN A 92 -5.53 -6.53 -11.52
N VAL A 93 -5.44 -5.65 -12.51
CA VAL A 93 -5.84 -4.24 -12.37
C VAL A 93 -7.20 -4.01 -13.02
N SER A 94 -8.07 -3.25 -12.35
CA SER A 94 -9.39 -2.87 -12.87
C SER A 94 -9.29 -1.71 -13.87
N ASP A 95 -10.23 -1.67 -14.82
CA ASP A 95 -10.36 -0.55 -15.76
C ASP A 95 -10.67 0.76 -15.00
N LYS A 96 -10.14 1.89 -15.48
CA LYS A 96 -10.38 3.22 -14.90
C LYS A 96 -11.34 4.00 -15.77
N THR A 97 -12.39 4.55 -15.17
CA THR A 97 -13.33 5.44 -15.85
C THR A 97 -13.07 6.89 -15.47
N VAL A 98 -13.07 7.79 -16.44
CA VAL A 98 -12.95 9.23 -16.23
C VAL A 98 -14.08 9.93 -16.96
N SER A 99 -14.85 10.74 -16.24
CA SER A 99 -15.85 11.64 -16.81
C SER A 99 -15.17 12.93 -17.30
N ILE A 100 -15.54 13.39 -18.49
CA ILE A 100 -15.05 14.64 -19.06
C ILE A 100 -16.20 15.41 -19.69
N SER A 101 -16.07 16.73 -19.72
CA SER A 101 -17.04 17.62 -20.35
C SER A 101 -17.23 17.29 -21.85
N PRO A 102 -18.42 17.52 -22.42
CA PRO A 102 -18.75 17.12 -23.79
C PRO A 102 -17.85 17.76 -24.85
N SER A 103 -17.38 18.97 -24.59
CA SER A 103 -16.53 19.75 -25.51
C SER A 103 -15.10 19.21 -25.64
N LEU A 104 -14.65 18.40 -24.67
CA LEU A 104 -13.29 17.90 -24.62
C LEU A 104 -13.18 16.50 -25.25
N LYS A 105 -11.97 16.14 -25.68
CA LYS A 105 -11.65 14.82 -26.22
C LYS A 105 -10.93 14.00 -25.16
N CYS A 106 -11.25 12.70 -25.08
CA CYS A 106 -10.51 11.76 -24.24
C CYS A 106 -9.04 11.70 -24.70
N GLN A 107 -8.10 11.77 -23.75
CA GLN A 107 -6.69 11.56 -24.04
C GLN A 107 -6.45 10.10 -24.46
N ARG A 108 -5.54 9.83 -25.41
CA ARG A 108 -5.27 8.44 -25.86
C ARG A 108 -4.56 7.62 -24.79
N SER A 109 -3.61 8.23 -24.09
CA SER A 109 -2.84 7.58 -23.04
C SER A 109 -2.34 8.60 -22.03
N PHE A 110 -2.30 8.22 -20.77
CA PHE A 110 -1.74 9.03 -19.69
C PHE A 110 -1.15 8.14 -18.60
N ASP A 111 -0.28 8.71 -17.78
CA ASP A 111 0.28 8.02 -16.62
C ASP A 111 -0.73 8.03 -15.48
N CYS A 112 -1.19 6.84 -15.12
CA CYS A 112 -2.16 6.68 -14.06
C CYS A 112 -1.51 6.15 -12.80
N LYS A 113 -1.95 6.66 -11.66
CA LYS A 113 -1.56 6.15 -10.35
C LYS A 113 -1.89 4.67 -10.27
N ARG A 114 -1.02 3.86 -9.66
CA ARG A 114 -1.20 2.41 -9.53
C ARG A 114 -2.22 2.01 -8.47
N TYR A 115 -2.45 2.86 -7.47
CA TYR A 115 -3.39 2.67 -6.36
C TYR A 115 -4.21 3.93 -6.11
#